data_AF-A0A0D0NIN9-F1
#
_entry.id   AF-A0A0D0NIN9-F1
#
_cell.length_a   1.000
_cell.length_b   1.000
_cell.length_c   1.000
_cell.angle_alpha   90.00
_cell.angle_beta   90.00
_cell.angle_gamma   90.00
#
_symmetry.space_group_name_H-M   'P 1'
#
loop_
_entity.id
_entity.type
_entity.pdbx_description
1 polymer ?
#
loop_
_entity_poly.entity_id
_entity_poly.type
_entity_poly.pdbx_seq_one_letter_code
_entity_poly.pdbx_strand_id
1 'polypeptide(L)' 'MATALLALGLVLIVEGLVWALAPSLLEDLLAALRSLTVEQRRLAGLAALATGLVLAWVGVSLGAG' A
#
# COMPACT_ATOMS: atom_id res chain seq x y z
N MET A 1 17.08 9.31 8.94
CA MET A 1 17.70 8.10 8.34
C MET A 1 17.14 6.82 8.95
N ALA A 2 17.18 6.66 10.29
CA ALA A 2 16.63 5.47 10.96
C ALA A 2 15.13 5.24 10.71
N THR A 3 14.31 6.28 10.77
CA THR A 3 12.86 6.22 10.48
C THR A 3 12.55 5.78 9.05
N ALA A 4 13.34 6.22 8.06
CA ALA A 4 13.21 5.79 6.68
C ALA A 4 13.55 4.29 6.50
N LEU A 5 14.60 3.81 7.17
CA LEU A 5 14.96 2.38 7.16
C LEU A 5 13.87 1.52 7.83
N LEU A 6 13.27 2.01 8.92
CA LEU A 6 12.17 1.31 9.59
C LEU A 6 10.90 1.28 8.72
N ALA A 7 10.53 2.40 8.10
CA ALA A 7 9.41 2.45 7.16
C ALA A 7 9.62 1.49 5.97
N LEU A 8 10.82 1.49 5.37
CA LEU A 8 11.17 0.57 4.29
C LEU A 8 11.14 -0.89 4.75
N GLY A 9 11.68 -1.19 5.93
CA GLY A 9 11.67 -2.54 6.50
C GLY A 9 10.26 -3.06 6.74
N LEU A 10 9.38 -2.22 7.29
CA LEU A 10 7.97 -2.58 7.51
C LEU A 10 7.24 -2.81 6.18
N VAL A 11 7.45 -1.97 5.17
CA VAL A 11 6.89 -2.19 3.82
C VAL A 11 7.35 -3.52 3.25
N LEU A 12 8.64 -3.84 3.33
CA LEU A 12 9.17 -5.12 2.85
C LEU A 12 8.60 -6.32 3.60
N ILE A 13 8.42 -6.23 4.92
CA ILE A 13 7.79 -7.29 5.71
C ILE A 13 6.35 -7.49 5.25
N VAL A 14 5.56 -6.42 5.15
CA VAL A 14 4.15 -6.51 4.74
C VAL A 14 4.03 -7.10 3.33
N GLU A 15 4.80 -6.59 2.36
CA GLU A 15 4.84 -7.12 0.99
C GLU A 15 5.25 -8.60 0.97
N GLY A 16 6.34 -8.95 1.67
CA GLY A 16 6.82 -10.32 1.75
C GLY A 16 5.81 -11.28 2.38
N LEU A 17 5.05 -10.83 3.38
CA LEU A 17 3.98 -11.61 3.99
C LEU A 17 2.82 -11.86 3.02
N VAL A 18 2.42 -10.86 2.23
CA VAL A 18 1.39 -11.05 1.19
C VAL A 18 1.81 -12.15 0.22
N TRP A 19 3.07 -12.11 -0.24
CA TRP A 19 3.61 -13.15 -1.13
C TRP A 19 3.76 -14.52 -0.46
N ALA A 20 4.22 -14.58 0.79
CA ALA A 20 4.53 -15.84 1.47
C ALA A 20 3.30 -16.54 2.06
N LEU A 21 2.34 -15.79 2.60
CA LEU A 21 1.19 -16.33 3.35
C LEU A 21 -0.07 -16.39 2.52
N ALA A 22 -0.27 -15.47 1.57
CA ALA A 22 -1.51 -15.36 0.83
C ALA A 22 -1.30 -15.02 -0.66
N PRO A 23 -0.54 -15.85 -1.40
CA PRO A 23 -0.30 -15.63 -2.82
C PRO A 23 -1.60 -15.57 -3.65
N SER A 24 -2.64 -16.33 -3.27
CA SER A 24 -3.94 -16.30 -3.94
C SER A 24 -4.66 -14.95 -3.82
N LEU A 25 -4.55 -14.26 -2.67
CA LEU A 25 -5.14 -12.92 -2.51
C LEU A 25 -4.51 -11.93 -3.48
N LEU A 26 -3.20 -12.05 -3.71
CA LEU A 26 -2.51 -11.18 -4.65
C LEU A 26 -2.95 -11.45 -6.08
N GLU A 27 -3.08 -12.72 -6.48
CA GLU A 27 -3.59 -13.11 -7.79
C GLU A 27 -5.01 -12.58 -8.03
N ASP A 28 -5.89 -12.72 -7.04
CA ASP A 28 -7.27 -12.22 -7.09
C ASP A 28 -7.30 -10.69 -7.22
N LEU A 29 -6.46 -9.98 -6.45
CA LEU A 29 -6.36 -8.53 -6.50
C LEU A 29 -5.85 -8.06 -7.87
N LEU A 30 -4.85 -8.75 -8.42
CA LEU A 30 -4.32 -8.48 -9.76
C LEU A 30 -5.35 -8.78 -10.85
N ALA A 31 -6.13 -9.85 -10.72
CA ALA A 31 -7.22 -10.16 -11.63
C ALA A 31 -8.32 -9.08 -11.59
N ALA A 32 -8.70 -8.64 -10.40
CA ALA A 32 -9.64 -7.54 -10.21
C ALA A 32 -9.11 -6.25 -10.84
N LEU A 33 -7.85 -5.86 -10.60
CA LEU A 33 -7.24 -4.69 -11.22
C LEU A 33 -7.15 -4.82 -12.75
N ARG A 34 -6.86 -6.02 -13.26
CA ARG A 34 -6.81 -6.29 -14.70
C ARG A 34 -8.18 -6.16 -15.38
N SER A 35 -9.28 -6.38 -14.65
CA SER A 35 -10.64 -6.19 -15.17
C SER A 35 -11.02 -4.71 -15.36
N LEU A 36 -10.32 -3.78 -14.68
CA LEU A 36 -10.56 -2.35 -14.77
C LEU A 36 -9.95 -1.73 -16.03
N THR A 37 -10.59 -0.68 -16.54
CA THR A 37 -10.03 0.18 -17.60
C THR A 37 -8.81 0.96 -17.10
N VAL A 38 -7.98 1.47 -18.01
CA VAL A 38 -6.76 2.24 -17.66
C VAL A 38 -7.09 3.44 -16.77
N GLU A 39 -8.19 4.15 -17.05
CA GLU A 39 -8.60 5.31 -16.26
C GLU A 39 -9.03 4.91 -14.85
N GLN A 40 -9.82 3.84 -14.72
CA GLN A 40 -10.22 3.32 -13.41
C GLN A 40 -9.01 2.86 -12.58
N ARG A 41 -8.01 2.24 -13.20
CA ARG A 41 -6.75 1.87 -12.51
C ARG A 41 -6.00 3.10 -12.01
N ARG A 42 -5.96 4.19 -12.80
CA ARG A 42 -5.36 5.46 -12.38
C ARG A 42 -6.10 6.05 -11.19
N LEU A 43 -7.43 6.10 -11.24
CA LEU A 43 -8.26 6.59 -10.13
C LEU A 43 -8.09 5.74 -8.87
N ALA A 44 -8.03 4.41 -8.99
CA ALA A 44 -7.76 3.52 -7.87
C ALA A 44 -6.38 3.79 -7.24
N GLY A 45 -5.35 3.98 -8.07
CA GLY A 45 -4.00 4.36 -7.61
C GLY A 45 -3.97 5.72 -6.93
N LEU A 46 -4.66 6.72 -7.47
CA LEU A 46 -4.79 8.05 -6.87
C LEU A 46 -5.55 8.00 -5.53
N ALA A 47 -6.61 7.20 -5.44
CA ALA A 47 -7.35 7.00 -4.20
C ALA A 47 -6.48 6.32 -3.13
N ALA A 48 -5.71 5.30 -3.51
CA ALA A 48 -4.77 4.64 -2.60
C ALA A 48 -3.68 5.62 -2.11
N LEU A 49 -3.12 6.43 -3.01
CA LEU A 49 -2.13 7.46 -2.67
C LEU A 49 -2.71 8.52 -1.73
N ALA A 50 -3.89 9.06 -2.04
CA ALA A 50 -4.56 10.05 -1.21
C ALA A 50 -4.87 9.49 0.19
N THR A 51 -5.36 8.25 0.26
CA THR A 51 -5.65 7.57 1.53
C THR A 51 -4.37 7.36 2.34
N GLY A 52 -3.30 6.88 1.71
CA GLY A 52 -2.00 6.69 2.36
C GLY A 52 -1.42 8.00 2.91
N LEU A 53 -1.54 9.09 2.15
CA LEU A 53 -1.12 10.43 2.59
C LEU A 53 -1.94 10.91 3.80
N VAL A 54 -3.27 10.74 3.77
CA VAL A 54 -4.14 11.10 4.90
C VAL A 54 -3.79 10.28 6.14
N LEU A 55 -3.57 8.97 6.02
CA LEU A 55 -3.17 8.12 7.14
C LEU A 55 -1.81 8.52 7.71
N ALA A 56 -0.83 8.80 6.85
CA ALA A 56 0.49 9.28 7.28
C ALA A 56 0.38 10.64 7.99
N TRP A 57 -0.41 11.57 7.45
CA TRP A 57 -0.67 12.86 8.09
C TRP A 57 -1.31 12.66 9.46
N VAL A 58 -2.35 11.83 9.56
CA VAL A 58 -3.01 11.53 10.83
C VAL A 58 -1.99 10.97 11.83
N GLY A 59 -1.16 10.01 11.42
CA GLY A 59 -0.09 9.45 12.26
C GLY A 59 0.85 10.54 12.80
N VAL A 60 1.32 11.43 11.93
CA VAL A 60 2.17 12.57 12.33
C VAL A 60 1.42 13.52 13.27
N SER A 61 0.16 13.84 13.00
CA SER A 61 -0.66 14.72 13.84
C SER A 61 -0.93 14.15 15.24
N LEU A 62 -0.92 12.82 15.36
CA LEU A 62 -1.05 12.10 16.64
C LEU A 62 0.29 11.95 17.38
N GLY A 63 1.39 12.49 16.83
CA GLY A 63 2.70 12.49 17.48
C GLY A 63 3.68 11.42 17.01
N ALA A 64 3.43 10.75 15.88
CA ALA A 64 4.46 9.92 15.25
C ALA A 64 5.61 10.82 14.75
N GLY A 65 6.81 10.64 15.32
CA GLY A 65 8.03 11.42 15.04
C GLY A 65 9.20 10.56 14.60
#